data_AF-A0AAU5V6U4-F1
#
_entry.id   AF-A0AAU5V6U4-F1
#
_cell.length_a   1.000
_cell.length_b   1.000
_cell.length_c   1.000
_cell.angle_alpha   90.00
_cell.angle_beta   90.00
_cell.angle_gamma   90.00
#
_symmetry.space_group_name_H-M   'P 1'
#
loop_
_entity.id
_entity.type
_entity.pdbx_description
1 polymer ?
#
loop_
_entity_poly.entity_id
_entity_poly.type
_entity_poly.pdbx_seq_one_letter_code
_entity_poly.pdbx_strand_id
1 'polypeptide(L)'
;MAIVMSMHWAEVTPEQYDTVRDAVQWEEVPGAGGQMHVAWFDAQGLHVTDVWESQEAFEAFFAERLAPAIQKAGMTGAPDTSINPLHRRYIAPGISGAA
;
A
#
# COMPACT_ATOMS: atom_id res chain seq x y z
N MET A 1 -9.42 -4.69 14.58
CA MET A 1 -8.96 -3.39 15.16
C MET A 1 -8.16 -2.71 14.08
N ALA A 2 -8.37 -1.41 13.85
CA ALA A 2 -7.67 -0.70 12.79
C ALA A 2 -6.14 -0.70 13.02
N ILE A 3 -5.40 -0.82 11.92
CA ILE A 3 -3.94 -0.89 11.93
C ILE A 3 -3.34 0.19 11.04
N VAL A 4 -2.09 0.53 11.32
CA VAL A 4 -1.18 1.19 10.39
C VAL A 4 -0.17 0.16 9.92
N MET A 5 -0.01 0.05 8.60
CA MET A 5 1.03 -0.74 7.97
C MET A 5 2.06 0.23 7.41
N SER A 6 3.33 0.01 7.73
CA SER A 6 4.45 0.75 7.13
C SER A 6 5.34 -0.23 6.39
N MET A 7 5.73 0.14 5.17
CA MET A 7 6.53 -0.69 4.28
C MET A 7 7.67 0.13 3.71
N HIS A 8 8.86 -0.46 3.65
CA HIS A 8 9.98 0.04 2.87
C HIS A 8 10.45 -1.06 1.91
N TRP A 9 10.67 -0.71 0.64
CA TRP A 9 11.12 -1.65 -0.37
C TRP A 9 12.17 -1.00 -1.28
N ALA A 10 13.42 -1.40 -1.07
CA ALA A 10 14.56 -0.73 -1.68
C ALA A 10 14.66 -0.91 -3.19
N GLU A 11 14.25 -2.08 -3.69
CA GLU A 11 14.43 -2.48 -5.08
C GLU A 11 13.34 -1.97 -6.03
N VAL A 12 12.29 -1.33 -5.50
CA VAL A 12 11.13 -0.91 -6.28
C VAL A 12 11.37 0.45 -6.93
N THR A 13 11.07 0.55 -8.23
CA THR A 13 11.08 1.82 -8.97
C THR A 13 9.69 2.45 -9.08
N PRO A 14 9.59 3.77 -9.36
CA PRO A 14 8.31 4.42 -9.64
C PRO A 14 7.52 3.74 -10.78
N GLU A 15 8.18 3.31 -11.84
CA GLU A 15 7.52 2.65 -12.98
C GLU A 15 6.94 1.28 -12.60
N GLN A 16 7.63 0.53 -11.73
CA GLN A 16 7.11 -0.73 -11.19
C GLN A 16 5.92 -0.48 -10.27
N TYR A 17 5.99 0.55 -9.43
CA TYR A 17 4.86 0.96 -8.58
C TYR A 17 3.64 1.33 -9.43
N ASP A 18 3.80 2.17 -10.45
CA ASP A 18 2.70 2.57 -11.34
C ASP A 18 2.11 1.36 -12.08
N THR A 19 2.97 0.45 -12.56
CA THR A 19 2.52 -0.80 -13.19
C THR A 19 1.66 -1.63 -12.25
N VAL A 20 2.04 -1.74 -10.98
CA VAL A 20 1.28 -2.49 -9.96
C VAL A 20 0.01 -1.75 -9.57
N ARG A 21 0.05 -0.42 -9.40
CA ARG A 21 -1.13 0.43 -9.18
C ARG A 21 -2.16 0.21 -10.26
N ASP A 22 -1.77 0.34 -11.53
CA ASP A 22 -2.67 0.24 -12.68
C ASP A 22 -3.23 -1.17 -12.84
N ALA A 23 -2.43 -2.20 -12.53
CA ALA A 23 -2.87 -3.58 -12.58
C ALA A 23 -3.87 -3.93 -11.46
N VAL A 24 -3.68 -3.37 -10.26
CA VAL A 24 -4.54 -3.65 -9.12
C VAL A 24 -5.76 -2.74 -9.09
N GLN A 25 -5.68 -1.50 -9.60
CA GLN A 25 -6.74 -0.50 -9.62
C GLN A 25 -7.29 -0.20 -8.22
N TRP A 26 -6.40 -0.01 -7.23
CA TRP A 26 -6.83 0.24 -5.85
C TRP A 26 -7.41 1.64 -5.62
N GLU A 27 -7.22 2.58 -6.56
CA GLU A 27 -7.79 3.93 -6.48
C GLU A 27 -9.23 3.97 -6.97
N GLU A 28 -9.55 3.17 -7.99
CA GLU A 28 -10.90 3.01 -8.55
C GLU A 28 -11.72 1.97 -7.80
N VAL A 29 -11.07 0.87 -7.39
CA VAL A 29 -11.68 -0.26 -6.69
C VAL A 29 -10.93 -0.47 -5.38
N PRO A 30 -11.28 0.25 -4.30
CA PRO A 30 -10.62 0.12 -3.02
C PRO A 30 -10.65 -1.31 -2.49
N GLY A 31 -9.57 -1.74 -1.83
CA GLY A 31 -9.58 -2.97 -1.05
C GLY A 31 -10.61 -2.90 0.08
N ALA A 32 -11.30 -4.00 0.36
CA ALA A 32 -12.22 -4.05 1.50
C ALA A 32 -11.47 -3.71 2.79
N GLY A 33 -11.96 -2.72 3.55
CA GLY A 33 -11.32 -2.25 4.78
C GLY A 33 -10.08 -1.37 4.58
N GLY A 34 -9.66 -1.08 3.34
CA GLY A 34 -8.60 -0.10 3.05
C GLY A 34 -9.11 1.33 3.26
N GLN A 35 -8.35 2.16 3.99
CA GLN A 35 -8.82 3.49 4.42
C GLN A 35 -7.92 4.63 3.98
N MET A 36 -6.63 4.38 3.81
CA MET A 36 -5.63 5.36 3.40
C MET A 36 -4.44 4.63 2.81
N HIS A 37 -3.88 5.15 1.72
CA HIS A 37 -2.63 4.73 1.13
C HIS A 37 -1.79 5.97 0.88
N VAL A 38 -0.55 5.97 1.33
CA VAL A 38 0.42 7.03 1.04
C VAL A 38 1.71 6.35 0.61
N ALA A 39 2.19 6.71 -0.58
CA ALA A 39 3.43 6.20 -1.11
C ALA A 39 4.36 7.36 -1.49
N TRP A 40 5.66 7.17 -1.30
CA TRP A 40 6.68 8.09 -1.78
C TRP A 40 7.98 7.35 -2.08
N PHE A 41 8.86 8.03 -2.82
CA PHE A 41 10.19 7.55 -3.12
C PHE A 41 11.23 8.48 -2.51
N ASP A 42 12.31 7.90 -2.01
CA ASP A 42 13.54 8.60 -1.67
C ASP A 42 14.76 7.85 -2.23
N ALA A 43 15.97 8.24 -1.82
CA ALA A 43 17.21 7.59 -2.26
C ALA A 43 17.33 6.11 -1.83
N GLN A 44 16.46 5.64 -0.92
CA GLN A 44 16.43 4.28 -0.42
C GLN A 44 15.31 3.45 -1.04
N GLY A 45 14.50 3.97 -1.96
CA GLY A 45 13.46 3.23 -2.67
C GLY A 45 12.04 3.63 -2.30
N LEU A 46 11.11 2.67 -2.39
CA LEU A 46 9.68 2.89 -2.11
C LEU A 46 9.41 2.86 -0.61
N HIS A 47 8.60 3.81 -0.16
CA HIS A 47 7.99 3.80 1.16
C HIS A 47 6.47 3.85 1.03
N VAL A 48 5.77 3.08 1.86
CA VAL A 48 4.30 3.07 1.93
C VAL A 48 3.85 3.17 3.38
N THR A 49 2.78 3.92 3.61
CA THR A 49 2.00 3.88 4.85
C THR A 49 0.53 3.72 4.52
N ASP A 50 -0.04 2.61 4.98
CA ASP A 50 -1.45 2.30 4.81
C ASP A 50 -2.18 2.29 6.14
N VAL A 51 -3.49 2.57 6.07
CA VAL A 51 -4.40 2.33 7.18
C VAL A 51 -5.50 1.37 6.73
N TRP A 52 -5.69 0.32 7.52
CA TRP A 52 -6.67 -0.74 7.28
C TRP A 52 -7.58 -0.93 8.49
N GLU A 53 -8.81 -1.41 8.27
CA GLU A 53 -9.76 -1.78 9.33
C GLU A 53 -9.26 -2.91 10.23
N SER A 54 -8.45 -3.80 9.66
CA SER A 54 -7.77 -4.88 10.36
C SER A 54 -6.56 -5.38 9.58
N GLN A 55 -5.72 -6.18 10.24
CA GLN A 55 -4.60 -6.85 9.59
C GLN A 55 -5.09 -7.87 8.55
N GLU A 56 -6.16 -8.59 8.86
CA GLU A 56 -6.74 -9.60 7.96
C GLU A 56 -7.26 -8.97 6.66
N ALA A 57 -7.82 -7.74 6.73
CA ALA A 57 -8.25 -7.00 5.55
C ALA A 57 -7.08 -6.68 4.61
N PHE A 58 -5.94 -6.27 5.18
CA PHE A 58 -4.71 -6.05 4.42
C PHE A 58 -4.17 -7.36 3.82
N GLU A 59 -4.08 -8.43 4.63
CA GLU A 59 -3.55 -9.73 4.18
C GLU A 59 -4.39 -10.34 3.05
N ALA A 60 -5.73 -10.22 3.13
CA ALA A 60 -6.62 -10.65 2.06
C ALA A 60 -6.39 -9.84 0.78
N PHE A 61 -6.33 -8.51 0.87
CA PHE A 61 -6.02 -7.65 -0.28
C PHE A 61 -4.65 -7.96 -0.88
N PHE A 62 -3.65 -8.18 -0.02
CA PHE A 62 -2.30 -8.55 -0.43
C PHE A 62 -2.30 -9.85 -1.23
N ALA A 63 -2.89 -10.91 -0.66
CA ALA A 63 -2.88 -12.23 -1.28
C ALA A 63 -3.70 -12.29 -2.58
N GLU A 64 -4.87 -11.67 -2.60
CA GLU A 64 -5.82 -11.79 -3.69
C GLU A 64 -5.52 -10.86 -4.87
N ARG A 65 -5.02 -9.65 -4.59
CA ARG A 65 -4.87 -8.59 -5.61
C ARG A 65 -3.43 -8.16 -5.80
N LEU A 66 -2.71 -7.89 -4.72
CA LEU A 66 -1.40 -7.23 -4.81
C LEU A 66 -0.27 -8.19 -5.19
N ALA A 67 -0.16 -9.35 -4.54
CA ALA A 67 0.91 -10.33 -4.77
C ALA A 67 0.96 -10.83 -6.23
N PRO A 68 -0.17 -11.14 -6.90
CA PRO A 68 -0.15 -11.49 -8.32
C PRO A 68 0.34 -10.35 -9.23
N ALA A 69 0.03 -9.09 -8.89
CA ALA A 69 0.46 -7.93 -9.66
C ALA A 69 1.96 -7.64 -9.48
N ILE A 70 2.46 -7.71 -8.23
CA ILE A 70 3.89 -7.62 -7.91
C ILE A 70 4.70 -8.65 -8.68
N GLN A 71 4.24 -9.91 -8.69
CA GLN A 71 4.91 -10.98 -9.41
C GLN A 71 4.99 -10.70 -10.92
N LYS A 72 3.90 -10.20 -11.51
CA LYS A 72 3.86 -9.83 -12.94
C LYS A 72 4.73 -8.62 -13.28
N ALA A 73 4.86 -7.66 -12.36
CA ALA A 73 5.72 -6.49 -12.51
C ALA A 73 7.22 -6.82 -12.35
N GLY A 74 7.57 -8.06 -12.02
CA GLY A 74 8.96 -8.49 -11.88
C GLY A 74 9.67 -7.83 -10.70
N MET A 75 8.92 -7.36 -9.70
CA MET A 75 9.49 -6.83 -8.46
C MET A 75 10.19 -7.97 -7.71
N THR A 76 11.38 -7.69 -7.19
CA THR A 76 12.21 -8.67 -6.48
C THR A 76 12.58 -8.14 -5.09
N GLY A 77 13.15 -9.02 -4.26
CA GLY A 77 13.37 -8.72 -2.84
C GLY A 77 12.11 -8.91 -2.00
N ALA A 78 12.22 -8.56 -0.73
CA ALA A 78 11.10 -8.54 0.19
C ALA A 78 11.08 -7.18 0.90
N PRO A 79 9.91 -6.56 1.02
CA PRO A 79 9.82 -5.31 1.77
C PRO A 79 10.05 -5.55 3.26
N ASP A 80 10.66 -4.57 3.93
CA ASP A 80 10.58 -4.46 5.38
C ASP A 80 9.20 -3.91 5.75
N THR A 81 8.40 -4.68 6.48
CA THR A 81 7.00 -4.37 6.78
C THR A 81 6.75 -4.43 8.28
N SER A 82 6.08 -3.41 8.81
CA SER A 82 5.60 -3.40 10.19
C SER A 82 4.11 -3.11 10.24
N ILE A 83 3.41 -3.78 11.16
CA ILE A 83 1.97 -3.61 11.40
C ILE A 83 1.80 -3.24 12.87
N ASN A 84 1.11 -2.12 13.12
CA ASN A 84 0.90 -1.60 14.47
C ASN A 84 -0.56 -1.18 14.66
N PRO A 85 -1.11 -1.20 15.88
CA PRO A 85 -2.42 -0.64 16.16
C PRO A 85 -2.51 0.84 15.79
N LEU A 86 -3.57 1.23 15.08
CA LEU A 86 -3.83 2.64 14.78
C LEU A 86 -4.22 3.38 16.06
N HIS A 87 -3.45 4.40 16.45
CA HIS A 87 -3.84 5.28 17.55
C HIS A 87 -4.89 6.32 17.13
N ARG A 88 -4.67 7.02 16.00
CA ARG A 88 -5.57 8.05 15.46
C ARG A 88 -5.28 8.30 13.99
N ARG A 89 -6.32 8.57 13.18
CA ARG A 89 -6.21 9.15 11.82
C ARG A 89 -7.01 10.46 11.75
N TYR A 90 -6.46 11.44 11.06
CA TYR A 90 -7.15 12.66 10.66
C TYR A 90 -6.87 12.91 9.18
N ILE A 91 -7.92 13.18 8.40
CA ILE A 91 -7.83 13.59 6.99
C ILE A 91 -8.51 14.94 6.91
N ALA A 92 -7.81 15.93 6.34
CA ALA A 92 -8.38 17.27 6.22
C ALA A 92 -9.64 17.25 5.32
N PRO A 93 -10.68 18.04 5.65
CA PRO A 93 -11.88 18.10 4.84
C PRO A 93 -11.58 18.47 3.38
N GLY A 94 -12.18 17.74 2.43
CA GLY A 94 -12.04 17.99 1.00
C GLY A 94 -10.79 17.41 0.33
N ILE A 95 -9.95 16.69 1.07
CA ILE A 95 -8.79 15.98 0.50
C ILE A 95 -9.19 14.56 0.12
N SER A 96 -9.00 14.20 -1.16
CA SER A 96 -9.27 12.88 -1.73
C SER A 96 -8.50 12.68 -3.02
N GLY A 97 -8.31 11.42 -3.44
CA GLY A 97 -7.64 11.06 -4.69
C GLY A 97 -6.11 11.05 -4.61
N ALA A 98 -5.47 10.83 -5.76
CA ALA A 98 -4.02 10.91 -5.93
C ALA A 98 -3.52 12.36 -5.94
N ALA A 99 -2.20 12.54 -5.73
CA ALA A 99 -1.51 13.83 -5.77
C ALA A 99 -1.17 14.28 -7.20
#